data_AF-A0A8B6F4D9-F1
#
_entry.id   AF-A0A8B6F4D9-F1
#
_cell.length_a   1.000
_cell.length_b   1.000
_cell.length_c   1.000
_cell.angle_alpha   90.00
_cell.angle_beta   90.00
_cell.angle_gamma   90.00
#
_symmetry.space_group_name_H-M   'P 1'
#
loop_
_entity.id
_entity.type
_entity.pdbx_description
1 polymer ?
#
loop_
_entity_poly.entity_id
_entity_poly.type
_entity_poly.pdbx_seq_one_letter_code
_entity_poly.pdbx_strand_id
1 'polypeptide(L)' 'IAQCDRSIVEGWYRFQGDRNSPTTAPVPGQCGTDAPIWFQGSYPDTDGDTATLTACKVGFFENCDPSWTIDVKNC' A
#
# COMPACT_ATOMS: atom_id res chain seq x y z
N ILE A 1 13.75 15.74 8.46
CA ILE A 1 14.07 15.11 7.16
C ILE A 1 12.95 14.11 6.88
N ALA A 2 12.24 14.21 5.76
CA ALA A 2 11.27 13.19 5.38
C ALA A 2 12.03 11.90 5.06
N GLN A 3 11.78 10.84 5.83
CA GLN A 3 12.45 9.56 5.64
C GLN A 3 11.75 8.84 4.48
N CYS A 4 12.44 8.66 3.36
CA CYS A 4 11.94 7.84 2.26
C CYS A 4 12.00 6.36 2.63
N ASP A 5 11.15 5.57 1.98
CA ASP A 5 11.02 4.11 2.20
C ASP A 5 12.24 3.29 1.79
N ARG A 6 13.30 3.92 1.26
CA ARG A 6 14.53 3.27 0.76
C ARG A 6 15.29 2.42 1.79
N SER A 7 15.02 2.61 3.08
CA SER A 7 15.64 1.86 4.18
C SER A 7 14.70 0.85 4.83
N ILE A 8 13.46 0.73 4.32
CA ILE A 8 12.54 -0.31 4.73
C ILE A 8 13.08 -1.63 4.18
N VAL A 9 13.17 -2.62 5.05
CA VAL A 9 13.61 -3.98 4.70
C VAL A 9 12.38 -4.86 4.55
N GLU A 10 12.53 -6.07 4.01
CA GLU A 10 11.41 -7.00 3.96
C GLU A 10 11.01 -7.42 5.39
N GLY A 11 9.71 -7.35 5.68
CA GLY A 11 9.17 -7.66 6.99
C GLY A 11 7.73 -7.19 7.16
N TRP A 12 7.18 -7.46 8.35
CA TRP A 12 5.84 -7.02 8.72
C TRP A 12 5.85 -5.60 9.26
N TYR A 13 4.98 -4.76 8.71
CA TYR A 13 4.80 -3.37 9.13
C TYR A 13 3.34 -3.12 9.48
N ARG A 14 3.11 -2.28 10.50
CA ARG A 14 1.77 -1.84 10.91
C ARG A 14 1.63 -0.34 10.67
N PHE A 15 0.55 0.07 10.01
CA PHE A 15 0.20 1.47 9.94
C PHE A 15 -0.07 2.03 11.35
N GLN A 16 0.33 3.27 11.58
CA GLN A 16 0.00 3.95 12.84
C GLN A 16 -1.47 4.39 12.80
N GLY A 17 -2.28 3.85 13.71
CA GLY A 17 -3.72 4.09 13.80
C GLY A 17 -4.58 3.15 12.93
N ASP A 18 -5.90 3.29 13.04
CA ASP A 18 -6.89 2.42 12.38
C ASP A 18 -7.17 2.89 10.95
N ARG A 19 -6.19 2.68 10.05
CA ARG A 19 -6.29 3.10 8.64
C ARG A 19 -5.76 2.02 7.71
N ASN A 20 -6.47 1.83 6.60
CA ASN A 20 -6.08 0.95 5.51
C ASN A 20 -5.58 1.77 4.32
N SER A 21 -4.67 1.21 3.53
CA SER A 21 -4.36 1.76 2.20
C SER A 21 -5.60 1.68 1.31
N PRO A 22 -5.80 2.62 0.37
CA PRO A 22 -6.92 2.58 -0.55
C PRO A 22 -6.86 1.34 -1.45
N THR A 23 -8.04 0.79 -1.80
CA THR A 23 -8.17 -0.34 -2.75
C THR A 23 -8.43 0.10 -4.19
N THR A 24 -8.50 1.41 -4.41
CA THR A 24 -8.61 2.05 -5.72
C THR A 24 -7.48 3.05 -5.89
N ALA A 25 -6.98 3.18 -7.12
CA ALA A 25 -5.89 4.10 -7.43
C ALA A 25 -6.30 5.56 -7.13
N PRO A 26 -5.60 6.26 -6.23
CA PRO A 26 -5.76 7.70 -6.06
C PRO A 26 -5.23 8.46 -7.28
N VAL A 27 -5.56 9.75 -7.36
CA VAL A 27 -4.94 10.67 -8.32
C VAL A 27 -3.49 10.97 -7.87
N PRO A 28 -2.52 11.12 -8.79
CA PRO A 28 -1.16 11.58 -8.44
C PRO A 28 -1.19 12.86 -7.58
N GLY A 29 -0.27 12.96 -6.61
CA GLY A 29 -0.20 14.11 -5.68
C GLY A 29 -1.18 14.09 -4.51
N GLN A 30 -1.96 13.03 -4.33
CA GLN A 30 -2.86 12.87 -3.18
C GLN A 30 -2.19 12.17 -1.99
N CYS A 31 -2.91 12.07 -0.87
CA CYS A 31 -2.46 11.33 0.33
C CYS A 31 -1.13 11.81 0.93
N GLY A 32 -0.68 13.02 0.59
CA GLY A 32 0.56 13.61 1.12
C GLY A 32 1.83 13.15 0.41
N THR A 33 1.73 12.58 -0.80
CA THR A 33 2.86 12.14 -1.62
C THR A 33 2.60 12.38 -3.11
N ASP A 34 3.66 12.59 -3.89
CA ASP A 34 3.55 12.79 -5.34
C ASP A 34 3.10 11.51 -6.06
N ALA A 35 3.52 10.35 -5.57
CA ALA A 35 3.21 9.05 -6.13
C ALA A 35 2.62 8.10 -5.07
N PRO A 36 1.29 8.17 -4.84
CA PRO A 36 0.61 7.31 -3.87
C PRO A 36 0.79 5.83 -4.16
N ILE A 37 0.83 5.02 -3.10
CA ILE A 37 0.73 3.56 -3.18
C ILE A 37 -0.70 3.17 -2.76
N TRP A 38 -1.30 2.26 -3.51
CA TRP A 38 -2.62 1.67 -3.23
C TRP A 38 -2.56 0.16 -3.40
N PHE A 39 -3.49 -0.58 -2.80
CA PHE A 39 -3.48 -2.04 -2.79
C PHE A 39 -4.58 -2.59 -3.69
N GLN A 40 -4.19 -3.26 -4.77
CA GLN A 40 -5.10 -3.93 -5.67
C GLN A 40 -5.50 -5.31 -5.11
N GLY A 41 -6.80 -5.46 -4.86
CA GLY A 41 -7.44 -6.66 -4.32
C GLY A 41 -8.31 -6.36 -3.11
N SER A 42 -8.66 -7.38 -2.34
CA SER A 42 -9.53 -7.27 -1.16
C SER A 42 -8.77 -7.57 0.13
N TYR A 43 -8.97 -6.73 1.14
CA TYR A 43 -8.45 -6.97 2.49
C TYR A 43 -9.07 -8.23 3.11
N PRO A 44 -8.35 -8.93 4.01
CA PRO A 44 -8.93 -10.01 4.80
C PRO A 44 -9.97 -9.46 5.79
N ASP A 45 -11.16 -10.05 5.81
CA ASP A 45 -12.28 -9.58 6.65
C ASP A 45 -12.24 -10.14 8.09
N THR A 46 -11.58 -11.28 8.29
CA THR A 46 -11.50 -11.94 9.60
C THR A 46 -10.20 -11.57 10.32
N ASP A 47 -10.29 -11.26 11.61
CA ASP A 47 -9.11 -11.05 12.46
C ASP A 47 -8.17 -12.27 12.44
N GLY A 48 -6.88 -12.03 12.24
CA GLY A 48 -5.86 -13.05 12.10
C GLY A 48 -5.63 -13.57 10.68
N ASP A 49 -6.56 -13.36 9.74
CA ASP A 49 -6.41 -13.82 8.36
C ASP A 49 -5.40 -12.98 7.59
N THR A 50 -4.71 -13.62 6.65
CA THR A 50 -3.73 -12.99 5.75
C THR A 50 -4.17 -13.17 4.31
N ALA A 51 -4.11 -12.11 3.52
CA ALA A 51 -4.38 -12.13 2.09
C ALA A 51 -3.19 -11.56 1.31
N THR A 52 -2.86 -12.20 0.19
CA THR A 52 -1.86 -11.70 -0.75
C THR A 52 -2.51 -10.69 -1.69
N LEU A 53 -1.93 -9.49 -1.75
CA LEU A 53 -2.40 -8.34 -2.51
C LEU A 53 -1.26 -7.81 -3.38
N THR A 54 -1.60 -6.93 -4.33
CA THR A 54 -0.62 -6.21 -5.12
C THR A 54 -0.56 -4.75 -4.67
N ALA A 55 0.57 -4.31 -4.13
CA ALA A 55 0.84 -2.90 -3.94
C ALA A 55 1.21 -2.25 -5.29
N CYS A 56 0.53 -1.16 -5.63
CA CYS A 56 0.67 -0.46 -6.90
C CYS A 56 1.08 0.99 -6.62
N LYS A 57 2.15 1.46 -7.27
CA LYS A 57 2.46 2.89 -7.32
C LYS A 57 1.64 3.57 -8.41
N VAL A 58 1.00 4.68 -8.07
CA VAL A 58 0.37 5.56 -9.06
C VAL A 58 1.45 6.37 -9.79
N GLY A 59 1.44 6.30 -11.11
CA GLY A 59 2.22 7.15 -12.02
C GLY A 59 1.34 8.10 -12.83
N PHE A 60 1.98 8.89 -13.69
CA PHE A 60 1.28 9.84 -14.58
C PHE A 60 0.58 9.17 -15.76
N PHE A 61 1.08 8.02 -16.22
CA PHE A 61 0.57 7.33 -17.41
C PHE A 61 -0.12 6.02 -17.06
N GLU A 62 0.38 5.33 -16.03
CA GLU A 62 -0.21 4.11 -15.49
C GLU A 62 -0.41 4.26 -14.00
N ASN A 63 -1.48 3.66 -13.48
CA ASN A 63 -1.81 3.75 -12.06
C ASN A 63 -1.23 2.60 -11.22
N CYS A 64 -0.55 1.64 -11.84
CA CYS A 64 0.08 0.51 -11.17
C CYS A 64 1.42 0.15 -11.84
N ASP A 65 2.38 1.07 -11.75
CA ASP A 65 3.77 0.81 -12.20
C ASP A 65 4.78 1.67 -11.41
N PRO A 66 5.75 1.06 -10.70
CA PRO A 66 5.91 -0.38 -10.45
C PRO A 66 4.85 -0.95 -9.49
N SER A 67 4.80 -2.28 -9.43
CA SER A 67 3.98 -3.05 -8.50
C SER A 67 4.80 -4.08 -7.72
N TRP A 68 4.27 -4.46 -6.56
CA TRP A 68 4.88 -5.44 -5.65
C TRP A 68 3.82 -6.37 -5.08
N THR A 69 4.12 -7.65 -4.98
CA THR A 69 3.29 -8.59 -4.23
C THR A 69 3.56 -8.40 -2.73
N ILE A 70 2.50 -8.25 -1.94
CA ILE A 70 2.57 -8.07 -0.50
C ILE A 70 1.57 -8.99 0.19
N ASP A 71 1.86 -9.39 1.42
CA ASP A 71 0.90 -10.04 2.30
C ASP A 71 0.34 -9.02 3.30
N VAL A 72 -0.97 -9.01 3.47
CA VAL A 72 -1.67 -8.14 4.42
C VAL A 72 -2.44 -9.01 5.39
N LYS A 73 -2.26 -8.72 6.68
CA LYS A 73 -2.93 -9.41 7.78
C LYS A 73 -3.92 -8.48 8.48
N ASN A 74 -5.11 -8.99 8.80
CA ASN A 74 -6.05 -8.32 9.71
C ASN A 74 -5.64 -8.64 11.17
N CYS A 75 -5.52 -7.63 12.02
CA CYS A 75 -4.88 -7.72 13.34
C CYS A 75 -5.38 -6.71 14.37
#